data_AF-A0A2U1EVG6-F1
#
_entry.id   AF-A0A2U1EVG6-F1
#
_cell.length_a   1.000
_cell.length_b   1.000
_cell.length_c   1.000
_cell.angle_alpha   90.00
_cell.angle_beta   90.00
_cell.angle_gamma   90.00
#
_symmetry.space_group_name_H-M   'P 1'
#
loop_
_entity.id
_entity.type
_entity.pdbx_description
1 polymer ?
#
loop_
_entity_poly.entity_id
_entity_poly.type
_entity_poly.pdbx_seq_one_letter_code
_entity_poly.pdbx_strand_id
1 'polypeptide(L)'
;MPPEPDQPAAPVLPPTDGPAELVSARALGARSRRRVVLWLAVAAVVLAVASVTVALGVRSATADTSTGMLRLAHLSPATSAIDVYVTGPDEPQTLVAPGVAYRAASPYLTQPAGTYTITARPAGASPDSPPAVEVSVEVPGGTAQTAAFVDSPSSGRPELQVLDDQTAPAAPGTAQVRMVQGAGGVGALDVELRGGPPLARDLFYGSTTPYATVPAREWELDVRSRRGPTHETTVTLADTGVTTLLVTREPDGRIAVEAVPDAATAAGVPGPGTTPTPAPPTPTPRPTPDPETPRPAPPRVPPVPRGGTEAGLGGSAARTVLGSIGDWFGGLFSDAPDAPPAPRMPQAAATAPVPDGLRPTGMSVPSIGLAALNVVDLRIDYRGALQVPTDFGKVGWYTSSAVPGDPGPAVFAGHVDTRHGPAVFAQLDRLRPGDLVEVPRSDGGTARYAVDSVEYFPKDAMPSARIYGPATTPQLRLLTCGGPFDEGTLSYQDNVVVFASAR
;
A
#
# COMPACT_ATOMS: atom_id res chain seq x y z
N MET A 1 12.30 -40.15 -49.04
CA MET A 1 13.68 -39.73 -49.39
C MET A 1 13.64 -39.15 -50.79
N PRO A 2 14.24 -37.98 -51.06
CA PRO A 2 15.55 -37.53 -50.55
C PRO A 2 15.54 -36.19 -49.77
N PRO A 3 16.69 -35.78 -49.19
CA PRO A 3 16.83 -34.64 -48.27
C PRO A 3 17.30 -33.30 -48.91
N GLU A 4 17.27 -32.26 -48.05
CA GLU A 4 17.56 -30.81 -48.20
C GLU A 4 19.04 -30.41 -48.48
N PRO A 5 19.31 -29.13 -48.85
CA PRO A 5 20.55 -28.61 -49.43
C PRO A 5 21.49 -27.92 -48.43
N ASP A 6 22.73 -27.62 -48.86
CA ASP A 6 23.78 -26.96 -48.08
C ASP A 6 24.32 -25.67 -48.75
N GLN A 7 24.77 -24.73 -47.92
CA GLN A 7 25.04 -23.29 -48.15
C GLN A 7 26.38 -22.96 -48.86
N PRO A 8 26.57 -21.71 -49.36
CA PRO A 8 27.89 -21.19 -49.76
C PRO A 8 28.55 -20.23 -48.74
N ALA A 9 29.88 -20.26 -48.72
CA ALA A 9 30.80 -19.66 -47.75
C ALA A 9 31.29 -18.22 -48.06
N ALA A 10 31.90 -17.60 -47.03
CA ALA A 10 32.38 -16.21 -46.92
C ALA A 10 33.76 -15.92 -47.57
N PRO A 11 34.14 -14.63 -47.78
CA PRO A 11 35.44 -14.24 -48.33
C PRO A 11 36.50 -13.81 -47.28
N VAL A 12 37.78 -13.96 -47.65
CA VAL A 12 39.00 -13.66 -46.86
C VAL A 12 39.82 -12.51 -47.52
N LEU A 13 40.39 -11.62 -46.70
CA LEU A 13 41.21 -10.42 -47.02
C LEU A 13 42.71 -10.72 -47.27
N PRO A 14 43.50 -9.72 -47.75
CA PRO A 14 44.84 -9.47 -47.19
C PRO A 14 45.24 -7.96 -47.03
N PRO A 15 46.41 -7.62 -46.43
CA PRO A 15 46.57 -6.50 -45.48
C PRO A 15 47.60 -5.37 -45.81
N THR A 16 47.60 -4.33 -44.92
CA THR A 16 48.67 -3.43 -44.38
C THR A 16 49.72 -2.72 -45.24
N ASP A 17 49.84 -1.38 -45.09
CA ASP A 17 50.98 -0.62 -44.48
C ASP A 17 51.10 0.85 -44.99
N GLY A 18 51.41 1.79 -44.08
CA GLY A 18 51.87 3.18 -44.38
C GLY A 18 53.42 3.29 -44.36
N PRO A 19 54.09 4.47 -44.22
CA PRO A 19 53.60 5.84 -44.00
C PRO A 19 54.37 7.01 -44.72
N ALA A 20 53.85 8.24 -44.54
CA ALA A 20 54.52 9.55 -44.28
C ALA A 20 55.24 10.46 -45.33
N GLU A 21 55.09 11.78 -45.03
CA GLU A 21 55.79 13.03 -45.43
C GLU A 21 55.36 13.79 -46.70
N LEU A 22 54.66 14.94 -46.63
CA LEU A 22 54.99 16.32 -46.16
C LEU A 22 55.83 17.15 -47.17
N VAL A 23 55.26 18.28 -47.66
CA VAL A 23 55.76 19.68 -47.52
C VAL A 23 55.21 20.64 -48.61
N SER A 24 54.49 21.67 -48.12
CA SER A 24 54.40 23.10 -48.49
C SER A 24 53.74 23.64 -49.79
N ALA A 25 52.51 24.13 -49.59
CA ALA A 25 52.02 25.52 -49.69
C ALA A 25 52.75 26.59 -50.55
N ARG A 26 51.99 27.27 -51.45
CA ARG A 26 51.59 28.71 -51.36
C ARG A 26 50.98 29.24 -52.67
N ALA A 27 49.77 29.80 -52.61
CA ALA A 27 49.40 31.08 -53.25
C ALA A 27 47.98 31.50 -52.82
N LEU A 28 47.84 32.79 -52.47
CA LEU A 28 46.71 33.37 -51.74
C LEU A 28 45.53 33.77 -52.64
N GLY A 29 44.31 33.68 -52.10
CA GLY A 29 43.14 34.40 -52.61
C GLY A 29 42.37 35.02 -51.45
N ALA A 30 42.59 36.32 -51.23
CA ALA A 30 42.12 37.14 -50.10
C ALA A 30 40.58 37.26 -49.90
N ARG A 31 39.78 36.41 -50.54
CA ARG A 31 38.32 36.30 -50.33
C ARG A 31 37.94 35.31 -49.20
N SER A 32 38.89 34.51 -48.72
CA SER A 32 38.64 33.53 -47.65
C SER A 32 38.69 34.11 -46.23
N ARG A 33 39.31 35.28 -46.01
CA ARG A 33 39.50 35.83 -44.65
C ARG A 33 38.18 36.20 -43.96
N ARG A 34 37.19 36.75 -44.68
CA ARG A 34 35.86 37.05 -44.11
C ARG A 34 35.05 35.79 -43.82
N ARG A 35 35.20 34.74 -44.65
CA ARG A 35 34.52 33.45 -44.43
C ARG A 35 35.17 32.66 -43.30
N VAL A 36 36.50 32.67 -43.19
CA VAL A 36 37.22 31.99 -42.10
C VAL A 36 37.01 32.69 -40.75
N VAL A 37 36.96 34.03 -40.70
CA VAL A 37 36.61 34.76 -39.47
C VAL A 37 35.14 34.51 -39.07
N LEU A 38 34.21 34.41 -40.03
CA LEU A 38 32.81 34.07 -39.75
C LEU A 38 32.65 32.60 -39.30
N TRP A 39 33.39 31.65 -39.89
CA TRP A 39 33.38 30.25 -39.47
C TRP A 39 34.08 30.02 -38.13
N LEU A 40 35.14 30.78 -37.80
CA LEU A 40 35.77 30.74 -36.48
C LEU A 40 34.91 31.42 -35.41
N ALA A 41 34.16 32.48 -35.74
CA ALA A 41 33.19 33.08 -34.83
C ALA A 41 31.98 32.16 -34.58
N VAL A 42 31.46 31.49 -35.62
CA VAL A 42 30.39 30.49 -35.46
C VAL A 42 30.89 29.25 -34.72
N ALA A 43 32.10 28.76 -35.00
CA ALA A 43 32.70 27.66 -34.24
C ALA A 43 33.00 28.04 -32.78
N ALA A 44 33.42 29.29 -32.51
CA ALA A 44 33.60 29.79 -31.15
C ALA A 44 32.28 30.02 -30.42
N VAL A 45 31.19 30.41 -31.11
CA VAL A 45 29.85 30.49 -30.54
C VAL A 45 29.26 29.09 -30.32
N VAL A 46 29.49 28.12 -31.21
CA VAL A 46 29.07 26.72 -31.00
C VAL A 46 29.88 26.08 -29.87
N LEU A 47 31.19 26.34 -29.76
CA LEU A 47 31.98 25.90 -28.60
C LEU A 47 31.60 26.65 -27.32
N ALA A 48 31.26 27.94 -27.37
CA ALA A 48 30.80 28.70 -26.21
C ALA A 48 29.39 28.27 -25.78
N VAL A 49 28.49 27.92 -26.71
CA VAL A 49 27.18 27.34 -26.39
C VAL A 49 27.33 25.89 -25.91
N ALA A 50 28.29 25.13 -26.43
CA ALA A 50 28.63 23.78 -25.96
C ALA A 50 29.38 23.78 -24.61
N SER A 51 30.07 24.86 -24.23
CA SER A 51 30.72 25.00 -22.93
C SER A 51 29.87 25.75 -21.89
N VAL A 52 28.87 26.54 -22.31
CA VAL A 52 27.80 27.03 -21.44
C VAL A 52 26.76 25.92 -21.15
N THR A 53 26.66 24.87 -21.97
CA THR A 53 25.87 23.67 -21.63
C THR A 53 26.58 22.69 -20.69
N VAL A 54 27.87 22.88 -20.39
CA VAL A 54 28.61 22.05 -19.41
C VAL A 54 28.68 22.72 -18.02
N ALA A 55 28.26 23.98 -17.89
CA ALA A 55 28.22 24.72 -16.62
C ALA A 55 26.80 24.93 -16.06
N LEU A 56 25.75 24.51 -16.78
CA LEU A 56 24.49 24.12 -16.13
C LEU A 56 24.70 22.70 -15.65
N GLY A 57 25.37 22.58 -14.50
CA GLY A 57 25.31 21.35 -13.73
C GLY A 57 23.83 21.08 -13.48
N VAL A 58 23.24 20.19 -14.29
CA VAL A 58 22.20 19.31 -13.79
C VAL A 58 22.91 18.61 -12.64
N ARG A 59 22.79 19.17 -11.44
CA ARG A 59 22.97 18.41 -10.23
C ARG A 59 21.91 17.34 -10.39
N SER A 60 22.29 16.19 -10.94
CA SER A 60 21.62 14.96 -10.55
C SER A 60 21.67 15.02 -9.04
N ALA A 61 20.53 15.29 -8.41
CA ALA A 61 20.41 15.14 -6.98
C ALA A 61 20.86 13.70 -6.76
N THR A 62 22.06 13.50 -6.24
CA THR A 62 22.41 12.22 -5.66
C THR A 62 21.33 12.02 -4.62
N ALA A 63 20.45 11.03 -4.83
CA ALA A 63 19.40 10.73 -3.88
C ALA A 63 20.07 10.65 -2.52
N ASP A 64 19.64 11.49 -1.58
CA ASP A 64 20.20 11.48 -0.24
C ASP A 64 19.82 10.14 0.38
N THR A 65 20.75 9.19 0.35
CA THR A 65 20.54 7.85 0.90
C THR A 65 20.74 7.83 2.41
N SER A 66 20.95 8.98 3.05
CA SER A 66 21.05 9.06 4.51
C SER A 66 19.69 9.17 5.19
N THR A 67 18.65 9.59 4.46
CA THR A 67 17.30 9.77 4.98
C THR A 67 16.25 9.15 4.06
N GLY A 68 15.17 8.63 4.65
CA GLY A 68 13.96 8.21 3.94
C GLY A 68 12.75 9.00 4.41
N MET A 69 11.61 8.83 3.75
CA MET A 69 10.36 9.50 4.06
C MET A 69 9.30 8.49 4.51
N LEU A 70 8.61 8.78 5.61
CA LEU A 70 7.53 7.96 6.12
C LEU A 70 6.27 8.82 6.32
N ARG A 71 5.15 8.41 5.76
CA ARG A 71 3.83 8.99 6.00
C ARG A 71 2.93 7.97 6.67
N LEU A 72 1.96 8.43 7.44
CA LEU A 72 0.93 7.59 8.06
C LEU A 72 -0.41 7.83 7.37
N ALA A 73 -1.22 6.79 7.21
CA ALA A 73 -2.60 6.90 6.74
C ALA A 73 -3.53 6.05 7.58
N HIS A 74 -4.65 6.59 8.04
CA HIS A 74 -5.63 5.82 8.81
C HIS A 74 -6.81 5.41 7.93
N LEU A 75 -6.89 4.12 7.59
CA LEU A 75 -7.87 3.53 6.67
C LEU A 75 -8.73 2.43 7.34
N SER A 76 -8.80 2.43 8.66
CA SER A 76 -9.54 1.47 9.49
C SER A 76 -10.83 2.15 9.98
N PRO A 77 -11.99 1.91 9.34
CA PRO A 77 -13.25 2.50 9.78
C PRO A 77 -13.75 1.98 11.13
N ALA A 78 -13.28 0.81 11.59
CA ALA A 78 -13.67 0.25 12.88
C ALA A 78 -12.91 0.86 14.07
N THR A 79 -11.82 1.60 13.81
CA THR A 79 -11.01 2.22 14.86
C THR A 79 -11.34 3.70 14.98
N SER A 80 -11.50 4.18 16.21
CA SER A 80 -11.57 5.60 16.52
C SER A 80 -10.25 6.30 16.17
N ALA A 81 -10.20 7.62 16.27
CA ALA A 81 -8.94 8.35 16.07
C ALA A 81 -7.79 7.75 16.91
N ILE A 82 -6.59 7.76 16.34
CA ILE A 82 -5.38 7.15 16.92
C ILE A 82 -4.26 8.17 17.11
N ASP A 83 -3.51 8.01 18.19
CA ASP A 83 -2.21 8.65 18.37
C ASP A 83 -1.12 7.70 17.87
N VAL A 84 -0.29 8.18 16.95
CA VAL A 84 0.79 7.40 16.36
C VAL A 84 2.14 7.89 16.85
N TYR A 85 2.91 6.96 17.39
CA TYR A 85 4.25 7.19 17.88
C TYR A 85 5.26 6.42 17.03
N VAL A 86 6.44 7.02 16.89
CA VAL A 86 7.58 6.41 16.23
C VAL A 86 8.73 6.36 17.21
N THR A 87 9.35 5.20 17.33
CA THR A 87 10.57 4.98 18.11
C THR A 87 11.69 4.64 17.14
N GLY A 88 12.71 5.50 17.08
CA GLY A 88 13.89 5.26 16.25
C GLY A 88 14.88 4.29 16.91
N PRO A 89 15.89 3.82 16.16
CA PRO A 89 16.86 2.84 16.67
C PRO A 89 17.69 3.37 17.85
N ASP A 90 17.95 4.69 17.88
CA ASP A 90 18.68 5.38 18.95
C ASP A 90 17.91 6.58 19.52
N GLU A 91 16.60 6.67 19.26
CA GLU A 91 15.76 7.80 19.65
C GLU A 91 14.59 7.38 20.54
N PRO A 92 14.18 8.22 21.50
CA PRO A 92 13.01 7.94 22.32
C PRO A 92 11.74 7.93 21.46
N GLN A 93 10.74 7.19 21.93
CA GLN A 93 9.40 7.20 21.36
C GLN A 93 8.87 8.63 21.30
N THR A 94 8.48 9.07 20.10
CA THR A 94 7.97 10.42 19.84
C THR A 94 6.57 10.33 19.27
N LEU A 95 5.63 11.14 19.79
CA LEU A 95 4.31 11.30 19.20
C LEU A 95 4.45 12.11 17.90
N VAL A 96 4.25 11.46 16.75
CA VAL A 96 4.45 12.10 15.45
C VAL A 96 3.15 12.50 14.77
N ALA A 97 2.04 11.86 15.13
CA ALA A 97 0.72 12.19 14.59
C ALA A 97 -0.35 12.02 15.68
N PRO A 98 -0.77 13.12 16.35
CA PRO A 98 -1.83 13.08 17.33
C PRO A 98 -3.22 13.04 16.67
N GLY A 99 -4.13 12.23 17.21
CA GLY A 99 -5.56 12.24 16.87
C GLY A 99 -5.87 11.99 15.40
N VAL A 100 -5.08 11.15 14.72
CA VAL A 100 -5.29 10.79 13.32
C VAL A 100 -6.66 10.12 13.20
N ALA A 101 -7.60 10.77 12.54
CA ALA A 101 -8.94 10.23 12.30
C ALA A 101 -8.96 9.31 11.08
N TYR A 102 -9.97 8.44 10.99
CA TYR A 102 -10.22 7.67 9.77
C TYR A 102 -10.26 8.60 8.54
N ARG A 103 -9.61 8.16 7.46
CA ARG A 103 -9.38 8.86 6.16
C ARG A 103 -8.23 9.85 6.15
N ALA A 104 -7.68 10.22 7.30
CA ALA A 104 -6.56 11.15 7.32
C ALA A 104 -5.26 10.47 6.87
N ALA A 105 -4.46 11.21 6.09
CA ALA A 105 -3.05 10.92 5.83
C ALA A 105 -2.19 12.06 6.36
N SER A 106 -1.09 11.74 7.05
CA SER A 106 -0.15 12.75 7.55
C SER A 106 0.66 13.36 6.41
N PRO A 107 1.37 14.47 6.63
CA PRO A 107 2.53 14.81 5.82
C PRO A 107 3.60 13.70 5.89
N TYR A 108 4.53 13.67 4.94
CA TYR A 108 5.72 12.84 5.05
C TYR A 108 6.64 13.38 6.14
N LEU A 109 7.15 12.48 6.96
CA LEU A 109 8.18 12.70 7.95
C LEU A 109 9.50 12.23 7.34
N THR A 110 10.48 13.12 7.25
CA THR A 110 11.84 12.73 6.89
C THR A 110 12.52 12.14 8.11
N GLN A 111 13.09 10.95 7.95
CA GLN A 111 13.74 10.20 9.01
C GLN A 111 15.10 9.71 8.51
N PRO A 112 16.13 9.62 9.38
CA PRO A 112 17.33 8.86 9.07
C PRO A 112 17.01 7.45 8.55
N ALA A 113 17.85 6.92 7.67
CA ALA A 113 17.69 5.54 7.23
C ALA A 113 17.87 4.59 8.42
N GLY A 114 16.93 3.67 8.63
CA GLY A 114 16.97 2.75 9.76
C GLY A 114 15.64 2.03 10.04
N THR A 115 15.64 1.22 11.09
CA THR A 115 14.43 0.51 11.54
C THR A 115 13.73 1.29 12.64
N TYR A 116 12.45 1.54 12.45
CA TYR A 116 11.59 2.28 13.38
C TYR A 116 10.49 1.37 13.90
N THR A 117 10.18 1.47 15.19
CA THR A 117 8.96 0.86 15.73
C THR A 117 7.83 1.88 15.69
N ILE A 118 6.79 1.58 14.93
CA ILE A 118 5.56 2.37 14.85
C ILE A 118 4.55 1.77 15.82
N THR A 119 4.04 2.59 16.73
CA THR A 119 2.95 2.20 17.63
C THR A 119 1.74 3.11 17.45
N ALA A 120 0.55 2.53 17.42
CA ALA A 120 -0.70 3.26 17.41
C ALA A 120 -1.52 2.94 18.67
N ARG A 121 -2.07 3.98 19.28
CA ARG A 121 -2.94 3.90 20.46
C ARG A 121 -4.23 4.67 20.21
N PRO A 122 -5.33 4.38 20.90
CA PRO A 122 -6.49 5.26 20.89
C PRO A 122 -6.07 6.70 21.21
N ALA A 123 -6.61 7.68 20.49
CA ALA A 123 -6.27 9.08 20.71
C ALA A 123 -6.51 9.50 22.17
N GLY A 124 -5.52 10.16 22.77
CA GLY A 124 -5.53 10.58 24.17
C GLY A 124 -5.20 9.48 25.18
N ALA A 125 -4.94 8.24 24.74
CA ALA A 125 -4.44 7.20 25.63
C ALA A 125 -3.02 7.52 26.12
N SER A 126 -2.65 7.00 27.30
CA SER A 126 -1.29 7.17 27.84
C SER A 126 -0.25 6.61 26.85
N PRO A 127 0.88 7.31 26.61
CA PRO A 127 1.99 6.78 25.80
C PRO A 127 2.53 5.43 26.32
N ASP A 128 2.40 5.16 27.61
CA ASP A 128 2.87 3.93 28.26
C ASP A 128 1.83 2.80 28.23
N SER A 129 0.62 3.07 27.74
CA SER A 129 -0.40 2.03 27.60
C SER A 129 -0.02 1.04 26.48
N PRO A 130 -0.46 -0.23 26.57
CA PRO A 130 -0.24 -1.20 25.51
C PRO A 130 -0.77 -0.69 24.16
N PRO A 131 0.03 -0.71 23.09
CA PRO A 131 -0.42 -0.23 21.79
C PRO A 131 -1.47 -1.16 21.17
N ALA A 132 -2.40 -0.59 20.40
CA ALA A 132 -3.36 -1.34 19.60
C ALA A 132 -2.68 -1.98 18.38
N VAL A 133 -1.64 -1.32 17.85
CA VAL A 133 -0.78 -1.80 16.77
C VAL A 133 0.66 -1.48 17.13
N GLU A 134 1.55 -2.45 17.00
CA GLU A 134 3.00 -2.28 17.15
C GLU A 134 3.70 -3.04 16.03
N VAL A 135 4.45 -2.34 15.19
CA VAL A 135 5.12 -2.92 14.03
C VAL A 135 6.47 -2.24 13.81
N SER A 136 7.50 -3.02 13.49
CA SER A 136 8.78 -2.49 13.03
C SER A 136 8.75 -2.28 11.52
N VAL A 137 9.14 -1.08 11.09
CA VAL A 137 9.23 -0.66 9.70
C VAL A 137 10.66 -0.27 9.41
N GLU A 138 11.26 -0.87 8.40
CA GLU A 138 12.52 -0.40 7.84
C GLU A 138 12.24 0.77 6.89
N VAL A 139 12.94 1.88 7.11
CA VAL A 139 12.89 3.08 6.26
C VAL A 139 14.25 3.21 5.57
N PRO A 140 14.41 2.68 4.34
CA PRO A 140 15.65 2.82 3.60
C PRO A 140 15.88 4.26 3.13
N GLY A 141 17.14 4.67 3.04
CA GLY A 141 17.50 5.98 2.52
C GLY A 141 17.10 6.17 1.06
N GLY A 142 16.66 7.39 0.70
CA GLY A 142 16.19 7.75 -0.64
C GLY A 142 14.82 7.18 -1.02
N THR A 143 14.14 6.50 -0.09
CA THR A 143 12.80 5.93 -0.31
C THR A 143 11.72 6.78 0.34
N ALA A 144 10.48 6.59 -0.10
CA ALA A 144 9.31 7.09 0.57
C ALA A 144 8.33 5.96 0.79
N GLN A 145 7.68 5.92 1.95
CA GLN A 145 6.74 4.89 2.31
C GLN A 145 5.50 5.49 2.99
N THR A 146 4.34 4.89 2.73
CA THR A 146 3.10 5.14 3.47
C THR A 146 2.80 3.94 4.36
N ALA A 147 2.74 4.15 5.67
CA ALA A 147 2.29 3.19 6.67
C ALA A 147 0.77 3.38 6.88
N ALA A 148 -0.03 2.52 6.25
CA ALA A 148 -1.48 2.57 6.28
C ALA A 148 -2.05 1.64 7.36
N PHE A 149 -2.81 2.19 8.30
CA PHE A 149 -3.57 1.42 9.29
C PHE A 149 -4.89 0.95 8.67
N VAL A 150 -5.00 -0.33 8.38
CA VAL A 150 -6.18 -0.98 7.78
C VAL A 150 -6.72 -2.03 8.72
N ASP A 151 -8.03 -2.24 8.76
CA ASP A 151 -8.63 -3.30 9.58
C ASP A 151 -8.21 -4.68 9.06
N SER A 152 -7.72 -5.51 9.96
CA SER A 152 -7.50 -6.93 9.73
C SER A 152 -8.84 -7.64 9.62
N PRO A 153 -9.14 -8.31 8.49
CA PRO A 153 -10.37 -9.07 8.35
C PRO A 153 -10.42 -10.33 9.24
N SER A 154 -9.27 -10.82 9.71
CA SER A 154 -9.18 -12.03 10.55
C SER A 154 -9.29 -11.71 12.05
N SER A 155 -8.71 -10.60 12.50
CA SER A 155 -8.69 -10.22 13.92
C SER A 155 -9.70 -9.12 14.27
N GLY A 156 -10.25 -8.42 13.27
CA GLY A 156 -11.11 -7.25 13.47
C GLY A 156 -10.39 -6.06 14.13
N ARG A 157 -9.05 -6.10 14.20
CA ARG A 157 -8.20 -5.05 14.75
C ARG A 157 -7.44 -4.35 13.63
N PRO A 158 -7.05 -3.08 13.81
CA PRO A 158 -6.16 -2.42 12.87
C PRO A 158 -4.82 -3.17 12.76
N GLU A 159 -4.32 -3.31 11.54
CA GLU A 159 -2.99 -3.78 11.18
C GLU A 159 -2.28 -2.70 10.37
N LEU A 160 -0.94 -2.76 10.34
CA LEU A 160 -0.13 -1.84 9.57
C LEU A 160 0.25 -2.45 8.22
N GLN A 161 -0.08 -1.77 7.14
CA GLN A 161 0.38 -2.07 5.79
C GLN A 161 1.39 -1.01 5.35
N VAL A 162 2.61 -1.42 5.04
CA VAL A 162 3.64 -0.51 4.49
C VAL A 162 3.57 -0.55 2.97
N LEU A 163 3.47 0.63 2.36
CA LEU A 163 3.40 0.83 0.92
C LEU A 163 4.62 1.63 0.48
N ASP A 164 5.34 1.15 -0.53
CA ASP A 164 6.44 1.91 -1.13
C ASP A 164 5.88 2.95 -2.10
N ASP A 165 6.24 4.21 -1.89
CA ASP A 165 5.75 5.35 -2.64
C ASP A 165 6.79 5.75 -3.70
N GLN A 166 6.32 6.13 -4.89
CA GLN A 166 7.24 6.61 -5.93
C GLN A 166 7.83 7.97 -5.53
N THR A 167 9.16 8.03 -5.58
CA THR A 167 9.96 9.25 -5.31
C THR A 167 10.38 9.97 -6.59
N ALA A 168 10.27 9.31 -7.74
CA ALA A 168 10.53 9.90 -9.05
C ALA A 168 9.24 10.48 -9.66
N PRO A 169 9.28 11.68 -10.26
CA PRO A 169 8.12 12.25 -10.93
C PRO A 169 7.75 11.45 -12.19
N ALA A 170 6.49 11.56 -12.61
CA ALA A 170 6.04 11.01 -13.88
C ALA A 170 6.64 11.78 -15.07
N ALA A 171 6.59 11.19 -16.27
CA ALA A 171 7.06 11.86 -17.49
C ALA A 171 6.21 13.10 -17.82
N PRO A 172 6.78 14.15 -18.44
CA PRO A 172 6.01 15.31 -18.87
C PRO A 172 4.81 14.95 -19.75
N GLY A 173 3.67 15.58 -19.50
CA GLY A 173 2.37 15.30 -20.10
C GLY A 173 1.62 14.12 -19.45
N THR A 174 2.19 13.46 -18.45
CA THR A 174 1.61 12.27 -17.80
C THR A 174 1.57 12.40 -16.28
N ALA A 175 0.77 11.56 -15.67
CA ALA A 175 0.70 11.35 -14.23
C ALA A 175 0.77 9.84 -13.93
N GLN A 176 1.24 9.48 -12.73
CA GLN A 176 1.12 8.15 -12.18
C GLN A 176 0.06 8.14 -11.09
N VAL A 177 -0.79 7.13 -11.10
CA VAL A 177 -1.86 6.96 -10.13
C VAL A 177 -1.93 5.52 -9.66
N ARG A 178 -2.06 5.33 -8.34
CA ARG A 178 -2.48 4.05 -7.75
C ARG A 178 -3.65 4.29 -6.82
N MET A 179 -4.21 3.22 -6.28
CA MET A 179 -5.34 3.26 -5.37
C MET A 179 -5.12 2.35 -4.17
N VAL A 180 -5.58 2.80 -3.00
CA VAL A 180 -5.68 2.01 -1.78
C VAL A 180 -7.15 1.96 -1.37
N GLN A 181 -7.67 0.75 -1.17
CA GLN A 181 -9.06 0.54 -0.82
C GLN A 181 -9.23 0.52 0.71
N GLY A 182 -9.71 1.61 1.29
CA GLY A 182 -9.98 1.77 2.72
C GLY A 182 -11.48 1.91 3.08
N ALA A 183 -12.40 1.62 2.17
CA ALA A 183 -13.85 1.67 2.36
C ALA A 183 -14.38 0.31 2.87
N GLY A 184 -14.43 0.14 4.19
CA GLY A 184 -14.96 -1.09 4.80
C GLY A 184 -16.44 -1.35 4.48
N GLY A 185 -16.79 -2.60 4.20
CA GLY A 185 -18.17 -3.07 4.07
C GLY A 185 -18.89 -2.71 2.76
N VAL A 186 -18.19 -2.18 1.73
CA VAL A 186 -18.82 -1.77 0.45
C VAL A 186 -18.78 -2.85 -0.65
N GLY A 187 -18.13 -3.98 -0.40
CA GLY A 187 -17.89 -4.96 -1.45
C GLY A 187 -16.59 -4.68 -2.22
N ALA A 188 -16.33 -5.49 -3.26
CA ALA A 188 -15.15 -5.32 -4.10
C ALA A 188 -15.48 -4.25 -5.13
N LEU A 189 -14.50 -3.43 -5.48
CA LEU A 189 -14.69 -2.26 -6.31
C LEU A 189 -14.04 -2.42 -7.69
N ASP A 190 -14.82 -2.23 -8.74
CA ASP A 190 -14.27 -1.93 -10.06
C ASP A 190 -14.12 -0.41 -10.18
N VAL A 191 -12.95 0.04 -10.63
CA VAL A 191 -12.66 1.47 -10.72
C VAL A 191 -12.10 1.80 -12.08
N GLU A 192 -12.74 2.74 -12.76
CA GLU A 192 -12.47 3.10 -14.14
C GLU A 192 -12.32 4.60 -14.30
N LEU A 193 -11.28 5.04 -15.01
CA LEU A 193 -11.19 6.41 -15.51
C LEU A 193 -11.99 6.47 -16.82
N ARG A 194 -12.99 7.35 -16.92
CA ARG A 194 -13.82 7.45 -18.12
C ARG A 194 -12.99 7.91 -19.32
N GLY A 195 -13.08 7.15 -20.41
CA GLY A 195 -12.26 7.37 -21.61
C GLY A 195 -10.77 7.08 -21.38
N GLY A 196 -10.41 6.38 -20.30
CA GLY A 196 -9.06 5.98 -19.95
C GLY A 196 -8.97 4.48 -19.66
N PRO A 197 -7.81 4.01 -19.17
CA PRO A 197 -7.66 2.62 -18.75
C PRO A 197 -8.45 2.34 -17.45
N PRO A 198 -8.92 1.10 -17.25
CA PRO A 198 -9.40 0.68 -15.93
C PRO A 198 -8.24 0.76 -14.92
N LEU A 199 -8.51 1.29 -13.73
CA LEU A 199 -7.51 1.39 -12.67
C LEU A 199 -7.53 0.19 -11.75
N ALA A 200 -8.70 -0.42 -11.52
CA ALA A 200 -8.80 -1.67 -10.79
C ALA A 200 -10.00 -2.51 -11.24
N ARG A 201 -9.88 -3.82 -11.07
CA ARG A 201 -10.99 -4.75 -11.09
C ARG A 201 -11.01 -5.57 -9.84
N ASP A 202 -12.19 -5.75 -9.27
CA ASP A 202 -12.41 -6.44 -7.99
C ASP A 202 -11.43 -5.95 -6.90
N LEU A 203 -11.29 -4.63 -6.71
CA LEU A 203 -10.42 -4.09 -5.67
C LEU A 203 -11.01 -4.35 -4.28
N PHE A 204 -10.28 -5.12 -3.49
CA PHE A 204 -10.65 -5.62 -2.17
C PHE A 204 -10.23 -4.60 -1.07
N TYR A 205 -10.98 -4.45 0.03
CA TYR A 205 -10.54 -3.60 1.15
C TYR A 205 -9.16 -4.03 1.68
N GLY A 206 -8.33 -3.07 2.09
CA GLY A 206 -6.92 -3.29 2.46
C GLY A 206 -5.99 -3.62 1.29
N SER A 207 -6.47 -3.67 0.04
CA SER A 207 -5.63 -3.89 -1.13
C SER A 207 -5.20 -2.59 -1.80
N THR A 208 -4.06 -2.68 -2.49
CA THR A 208 -3.43 -1.58 -3.22
C THR A 208 -3.15 -2.00 -4.65
N THR A 209 -3.40 -1.12 -5.61
CA THR A 209 -3.03 -1.35 -7.00
C THR A 209 -1.58 -0.95 -7.28
N PRO A 210 -0.95 -1.51 -8.33
CA PRO A 210 0.25 -0.92 -8.90
C PRO A 210 -0.03 0.50 -9.43
N TYR A 211 1.02 1.30 -9.59
CA TYR A 211 0.89 2.58 -10.30
C TYR A 211 0.60 2.35 -11.79
N ALA A 212 -0.39 3.09 -12.29
CA ALA A 212 -0.70 3.20 -13.70
C ALA A 212 -0.29 4.59 -14.22
N THR A 213 0.30 4.64 -15.41
CA THR A 213 0.60 5.91 -16.10
C THR A 213 -0.59 6.32 -16.95
N VAL A 214 -1.04 7.56 -16.78
CA VAL A 214 -2.18 8.14 -17.49
C VAL A 214 -1.85 9.57 -17.95
N PRO A 215 -2.52 10.10 -18.98
CA PRO A 215 -2.42 11.52 -19.31
C PRO A 215 -2.74 12.44 -18.12
N ALA A 216 -1.93 13.48 -17.93
CA ALA A 216 -2.16 14.48 -16.89
C ALA A 216 -3.31 15.41 -17.28
N ARG A 217 -4.41 15.32 -16.52
CA ARG A 217 -5.64 16.11 -16.69
C ARG A 217 -6.61 15.83 -15.55
N GLU A 218 -7.74 16.53 -15.58
CA GLU A 218 -8.93 16.11 -14.83
C GLU A 218 -9.58 14.89 -15.50
N TRP A 219 -9.93 13.92 -14.66
CA TRP A 219 -10.59 12.68 -15.06
C TRP A 219 -11.92 12.54 -14.33
N GLU A 220 -12.94 12.06 -15.03
CA GLU A 220 -14.10 11.46 -14.39
C GLU A 220 -13.76 10.03 -13.99
N LEU A 221 -14.10 9.66 -12.76
CA LEU A 221 -13.80 8.39 -12.13
C LEU A 221 -15.12 7.69 -11.75
N ASP A 222 -15.31 6.48 -12.27
CA ASP A 222 -16.40 5.60 -11.89
C ASP A 222 -15.90 4.59 -10.87
N VAL A 223 -16.52 4.55 -9.70
CA VAL A 223 -16.27 3.53 -8.67
C VAL A 223 -17.53 2.70 -8.51
N ARG A 224 -17.46 1.42 -8.90
CA ARG A 224 -18.60 0.50 -8.91
C ARG A 224 -18.38 -0.61 -7.90
N SER A 225 -19.37 -0.84 -7.03
CA SER A 225 -19.40 -2.07 -6.24
C SER A 225 -20.35 -3.09 -6.89
N ARG A 226 -20.07 -4.38 -6.73
CA ARG A 226 -20.87 -5.46 -7.37
C ARG A 226 -22.38 -5.44 -7.05
N ARG A 227 -22.80 -4.78 -5.96
CA ARG A 227 -24.20 -4.75 -5.49
C ARG A 227 -24.74 -3.32 -5.29
N GLY A 228 -23.96 -2.29 -5.59
CA GLY A 228 -24.30 -0.90 -5.33
C GLY A 228 -24.40 -0.05 -6.59
N PRO A 229 -24.92 1.19 -6.46
CA PRO A 229 -24.89 2.14 -7.56
C PRO A 229 -23.44 2.52 -7.92
N THR A 230 -23.23 2.96 -9.16
CA THR A 230 -21.96 3.57 -9.56
C THR A 230 -21.80 4.89 -8.81
N HIS A 231 -20.67 5.08 -8.15
CA HIS A 231 -20.27 6.35 -7.58
C HIS A 231 -19.39 7.09 -8.59
N GLU A 232 -19.86 8.24 -9.05
CA GLU A 232 -19.17 9.08 -10.02
C GLU A 232 -18.52 10.24 -9.27
N THR A 233 -17.25 10.50 -9.55
CA THR A 233 -16.51 11.64 -9.00
C THR A 233 -15.46 12.12 -10.00
N THR A 234 -14.79 13.23 -9.71
CA THR A 234 -13.70 13.75 -10.52
C THR A 234 -12.39 13.71 -9.75
N VAL A 235 -11.29 13.52 -10.46
CA VAL A 235 -9.94 13.59 -9.90
C VAL A 235 -9.00 14.32 -10.86
N THR A 236 -8.25 15.28 -10.33
CA THR A 236 -7.24 16.01 -11.10
C THR A 236 -5.88 15.37 -10.88
N LEU A 237 -5.31 14.83 -11.95
CA LEU A 237 -3.97 14.25 -11.93
C LEU A 237 -3.01 15.26 -12.59
N ALA A 238 -2.14 15.85 -11.78
CA ALA A 238 -1.24 16.92 -12.19
C ALA A 238 -0.15 16.44 -13.16
N ASP A 239 0.36 17.34 -13.98
CA ASP A 239 1.50 17.06 -14.87
C ASP A 239 2.73 16.66 -14.07
N THR A 240 3.41 15.59 -14.49
CA THR A 240 4.49 14.91 -13.77
C THR A 240 4.12 14.37 -12.39
N GLY A 241 2.83 14.43 -12.03
CA GLY A 241 2.32 14.05 -10.72
C GLY A 241 2.29 12.55 -10.47
N VAL A 242 2.41 12.19 -9.20
CA VAL A 242 2.32 10.84 -8.63
C VAL A 242 1.33 10.92 -7.48
N THR A 243 0.26 10.14 -7.55
CA THR A 243 -0.87 10.27 -6.63
C THR A 243 -1.38 8.90 -6.20
N THR A 244 -1.65 8.78 -4.90
CA THR A 244 -2.40 7.66 -4.34
C THR A 244 -3.86 8.10 -4.13
N LEU A 245 -4.82 7.40 -4.73
CA LEU A 245 -6.24 7.58 -4.45
C LEU A 245 -6.64 6.72 -3.25
N LEU A 246 -7.04 7.36 -2.15
CA LEU A 246 -7.60 6.69 -0.99
C LEU A 246 -9.12 6.56 -1.19
N VAL A 247 -9.59 5.33 -1.41
CA VAL A 247 -11.02 5.06 -1.56
C VAL A 247 -11.58 4.67 -0.20
N THR A 248 -12.37 5.54 0.41
CA THR A 248 -12.85 5.40 1.79
C THR A 248 -14.37 5.48 1.86
N ARG A 249 -14.94 5.36 3.07
CA ARG A 249 -16.38 5.44 3.30
C ARG A 249 -16.72 6.66 4.15
N GLU A 250 -17.70 7.44 3.71
CA GLU A 250 -18.28 8.51 4.51
C GLU A 250 -19.10 7.93 5.69
N PRO A 251 -19.33 8.70 6.77
CA PRO A 251 -20.20 8.29 7.87
C PRO A 251 -21.63 7.94 7.43
N ASP A 252 -22.12 8.57 6.36
CA ASP A 252 -23.43 8.27 5.75
C ASP A 252 -23.41 7.01 4.85
N GLY A 253 -22.26 6.36 4.75
CA GLY A 253 -22.05 5.12 4.05
C GLY A 253 -21.68 5.26 2.57
N ARG A 254 -21.63 6.46 2.01
CA ARG A 254 -21.20 6.70 0.63
C ARG A 254 -19.71 6.42 0.45
N ILE A 255 -19.31 6.08 -0.76
CA ILE A 255 -17.89 6.01 -1.13
C ILE A 255 -17.36 7.44 -1.24
N ALA A 256 -16.15 7.67 -0.76
CA ALA A 256 -15.36 8.86 -0.99
C ALA A 256 -14.03 8.49 -1.64
N VAL A 257 -13.53 9.33 -2.53
CA VAL A 257 -12.22 9.17 -3.15
C VAL A 257 -11.42 10.42 -2.86
N GLU A 258 -10.27 10.27 -2.21
CA GLU A 258 -9.37 11.36 -1.91
C GLU A 258 -8.05 11.16 -2.65
N ALA A 259 -7.61 12.17 -3.40
CA ALA A 259 -6.35 12.16 -4.12
C ALA A 259 -5.24 12.71 -3.23
N VAL A 260 -4.33 11.84 -2.81
CA VAL A 260 -3.21 12.20 -1.94
C VAL A 260 -1.92 12.19 -2.76
N PRO A 261 -1.22 13.34 -2.89
CA PRO A 261 0.07 13.40 -3.57
C PRO A 261 1.11 12.52 -2.88
N ASP A 262 1.87 11.75 -3.65
CA ASP A 262 2.99 10.95 -3.12
C ASP A 262 4.30 11.75 -3.14
N ALA A 263 5.35 11.21 -2.55
CA ALA A 263 6.63 11.88 -2.31
C ALA A 263 7.20 12.59 -3.55
N ALA A 264 7.17 11.94 -4.73
CA ALA A 264 7.59 12.55 -5.98
C ALA A 264 6.92 13.89 -6.31
N THR A 265 5.66 14.05 -5.89
CA THR A 265 4.86 15.28 -6.09
C THR A 265 4.88 16.19 -4.88
N ALA A 266 4.89 15.62 -3.67
CA ALA A 266 4.94 16.34 -2.41
C ALA A 266 6.26 17.11 -2.24
N ALA A 267 7.39 16.57 -2.74
CA ALA A 267 8.69 17.23 -2.74
C ALA A 267 8.76 18.47 -3.65
N GLY A 268 7.79 18.64 -4.57
CA GLY A 268 7.63 19.84 -5.41
C GLY A 268 6.85 20.97 -4.74
N VAL A 269 6.22 20.71 -3.59
CA VAL A 269 5.63 21.76 -2.74
C VAL A 269 6.77 22.36 -1.93
N PRO A 270 7.09 23.66 -2.04
CA PRO A 270 8.01 24.28 -1.11
C PRO A 270 7.46 24.08 0.30
N GLY A 271 8.16 23.31 1.12
CA GLY A 271 7.84 23.25 2.55
C GLY A 271 7.85 24.67 3.13
N PRO A 272 7.20 24.92 4.27
CA PRO A 272 7.43 26.16 5.00
C PRO A 272 8.92 26.19 5.38
N GLY A 273 9.71 26.85 4.55
CA GLY A 273 11.11 27.11 4.82
C GLY A 273 11.18 27.93 6.10
N THR A 274 12.05 27.48 7.01
CA THR A 274 12.53 28.22 8.18
C THR A 274 11.45 28.78 9.11
N THR A 275 11.46 28.32 10.35
CA THR A 275 10.83 28.93 11.52
C THR A 275 10.70 30.46 11.36
N PRO A 276 9.48 31.03 11.29
CA PRO A 276 9.34 32.46 11.45
C PRO A 276 9.73 32.77 12.89
N THR A 277 10.87 33.43 13.07
CA THR A 277 11.14 34.20 14.29
C THR A 277 9.91 35.05 14.58
N PRO A 278 9.27 34.95 15.76
CA PRO A 278 8.09 35.75 16.04
C PRO A 278 8.51 37.23 16.04
N ALA A 279 7.91 38.00 15.14
CA ALA A 279 8.02 39.45 15.14
C ALA A 279 7.36 40.01 16.42
N PRO A 280 7.93 41.06 17.04
CA PRO A 280 7.37 41.63 18.27
C PRO A 280 5.99 42.26 18.00
N PRO A 281 5.04 42.17 18.93
CA PRO A 281 3.70 42.72 18.72
C PRO A 281 3.73 44.25 18.65
N THR A 282 3.13 44.79 17.59
CA THR A 282 2.83 46.23 17.46
C THR A 282 1.55 46.55 18.25
N PRO A 283 1.49 47.64 19.04
CA PRO A 283 0.39 47.89 19.97
C PRO A 283 -0.90 48.36 19.27
N THR A 284 -2.03 47.72 19.58
CA THR A 284 -3.37 48.13 19.13
C THR A 284 -3.92 49.29 19.98
N PRO A 285 -4.56 50.31 19.39
CA PRO A 285 -5.06 51.48 20.11
C PRO A 285 -6.34 51.20 20.92
N ARG A 286 -6.48 51.96 22.02
CA ARG A 286 -7.58 51.92 22.99
C ARG A 286 -8.92 52.39 22.38
N PRO A 287 -10.06 51.71 22.64
CA PRO A 287 -11.37 52.24 22.27
C PRO A 287 -11.91 53.22 23.32
N THR A 288 -12.53 54.30 22.83
CA THR A 288 -13.27 55.32 23.58
C THR A 288 -14.68 54.81 23.95
N PRO A 289 -15.26 55.14 25.12
CA PRO A 289 -16.59 54.68 25.50
C PRO A 289 -17.68 55.69 25.11
N ASP A 290 -18.90 55.20 24.83
CA ASP A 290 -20.18 55.95 24.80
C ASP A 290 -21.37 54.96 24.69
N PRO A 291 -22.64 55.34 24.99
CA PRO A 291 -23.22 55.38 26.33
C PRO A 291 -24.42 54.43 26.51
N GLU A 292 -24.86 54.26 27.77
CA GLU A 292 -25.93 53.35 28.23
C GLU A 292 -27.31 53.56 27.57
N THR A 293 -28.07 52.46 27.39
CA THR A 293 -29.52 52.48 27.13
C THR A 293 -30.21 51.34 27.92
N PRO A 294 -31.45 51.54 28.45
CA PRO A 294 -31.96 50.77 29.59
C PRO A 294 -32.59 49.40 29.26
N ARG A 295 -32.52 48.50 30.26
CA ARG A 295 -32.95 47.09 30.25
C ARG A 295 -34.50 46.93 30.31
N PRO A 296 -35.11 46.00 29.54
CA PRO A 296 -36.52 45.64 29.70
C PRO A 296 -36.74 44.59 30.81
N ALA A 297 -37.94 44.61 31.40
CA ALA A 297 -38.35 43.78 32.54
C ALA A 297 -38.70 42.31 32.16
N PRO A 298 -38.54 41.33 33.07
CA PRO A 298 -38.81 39.92 32.78
C PRO A 298 -40.29 39.52 33.01
N PRO A 299 -40.79 38.47 32.32
CA PRO A 299 -42.13 37.93 32.53
C PRO A 299 -42.23 36.99 33.74
N ARG A 300 -43.42 36.95 34.35
CA ARG A 300 -43.79 36.14 35.52
C ARG A 300 -44.07 34.67 35.15
N VAL A 301 -43.68 33.74 36.03
CA VAL A 301 -44.02 32.29 35.98
C VAL A 301 -44.78 31.91 37.28
N PRO A 302 -45.86 31.08 37.23
CA PRO A 302 -46.57 30.58 38.40
C PRO A 302 -45.96 29.27 39.00
N PRO A 303 -46.38 28.81 40.20
CA PRO A 303 -45.47 28.17 41.18
C PRO A 303 -45.61 26.63 41.39
N VAL A 304 -44.47 25.98 41.76
CA VAL A 304 -44.17 25.04 42.90
C VAL A 304 -44.88 23.65 42.91
N PRO A 305 -44.31 22.47 43.35
CA PRO A 305 -43.53 22.21 44.59
C PRO A 305 -42.30 21.28 44.50
N ARG A 306 -41.20 21.55 45.24
CA ARG A 306 -40.80 21.19 46.64
C ARG A 306 -40.28 19.75 46.87
N GLY A 307 -39.07 19.72 47.44
CA GLY A 307 -38.43 18.63 48.19
C GLY A 307 -36.99 18.44 47.68
N GLY A 308 -35.90 18.53 48.45
CA GLY A 308 -35.66 18.76 49.87
C GLY A 308 -34.14 18.53 50.13
N THR A 309 -33.59 19.25 51.12
CA THR A 309 -32.34 18.99 51.91
C THR A 309 -30.97 19.08 51.21
N GLU A 310 -30.19 20.16 51.48
CA GLU A 310 -29.08 20.26 52.47
C GLU A 310 -27.77 19.63 51.95
N ALA A 311 -26.53 20.11 52.14
CA ALA A 311 -25.84 21.27 52.72
C ALA A 311 -24.46 21.28 52.00
N GLY A 312 -23.78 22.40 51.73
CA GLY A 312 -22.98 23.11 52.72
C GLY A 312 -21.55 23.35 52.22
N LEU A 313 -21.23 24.63 52.00
CA LEU A 313 -19.96 25.34 52.28
C LEU A 313 -18.61 24.83 51.74
N GLY A 314 -17.91 25.73 51.04
CA GLY A 314 -16.49 25.99 51.34
C GLY A 314 -15.58 26.39 50.17
N GLY A 315 -15.17 27.67 50.14
CA GLY A 315 -13.75 28.00 49.95
C GLY A 315 -13.30 28.51 48.58
N SER A 316 -12.99 29.80 48.54
CA SER A 316 -12.57 30.62 47.41
C SER A 316 -11.09 30.49 46.98
N ALA A 317 -10.84 31.04 45.78
CA ALA A 317 -9.64 31.75 45.29
C ALA A 317 -8.50 30.90 44.65
N ALA A 318 -7.83 31.31 43.57
CA ALA A 318 -8.02 32.36 42.57
C ALA A 318 -6.98 32.17 41.42
N ARG A 319 -7.25 32.83 40.27
CA ARG A 319 -6.33 33.33 39.21
C ARG A 319 -5.94 32.39 38.04
N THR A 320 -6.52 32.61 36.84
CA THR A 320 -6.02 33.35 35.63
C THR A 320 -5.11 32.43 34.75
N VAL A 321 -5.23 32.24 33.42
CA VAL A 321 -5.50 33.07 32.22
C VAL A 321 -5.90 32.15 31.04
N LEU A 322 -6.71 32.67 30.10
CA LEU A 322 -7.04 32.29 28.69
C LEU A 322 -6.42 30.99 28.09
N GLY A 323 -7.10 30.17 27.28
CA GLY A 323 -8.37 30.30 26.57
C GLY A 323 -8.29 29.52 25.23
N SER A 324 -9.29 28.69 24.92
CA SER A 324 -9.91 28.51 23.59
C SER A 324 -10.66 27.18 23.47
N ILE A 325 -11.99 27.30 23.32
CA ILE A 325 -12.87 26.52 22.43
C ILE A 325 -12.74 24.99 22.57
N GLY A 326 -13.27 24.46 23.66
CA GLY A 326 -13.45 23.03 23.90
C GLY A 326 -14.82 22.69 24.53
N ASP A 327 -15.86 23.48 24.25
CA ASP A 327 -17.16 23.37 24.92
C ASP A 327 -18.35 23.50 23.96
N TRP A 328 -18.49 22.62 22.97
CA TRP A 328 -19.79 22.27 22.38
C TRP A 328 -19.67 20.83 21.83
N PHE A 329 -20.50 19.91 22.35
CA PHE A 329 -20.54 18.45 22.10
C PHE A 329 -19.74 17.52 23.02
N GLY A 330 -19.88 17.73 24.34
CA GLY A 330 -19.83 16.65 25.32
C GLY A 330 -21.22 16.46 25.97
N GLY A 331 -21.86 15.32 25.72
CA GLY A 331 -23.09 14.92 26.42
C GLY A 331 -23.85 13.84 25.66
N LEU A 332 -24.13 12.72 26.33
CA LEU A 332 -24.54 11.38 25.83
C LEU A 332 -23.29 10.52 25.52
N PHE A 333 -22.80 9.61 26.36
CA PHE A 333 -23.49 8.67 27.25
C PHE A 333 -22.60 8.30 28.45
N SER A 334 -23.21 8.23 29.64
CA SER A 334 -22.67 7.64 30.85
C SER A 334 -22.78 6.10 30.84
N ASP A 335 -21.77 5.47 31.44
CA ASP A 335 -21.70 4.15 32.09
C ASP A 335 -22.78 3.09 31.83
N ALA A 336 -22.31 1.90 31.45
CA ALA A 336 -22.91 0.63 31.86
C ALA A 336 -21.81 -0.33 32.40
N PRO A 337 -22.08 -1.11 33.47
CA PRO A 337 -21.08 -1.88 34.21
C PRO A 337 -20.91 -3.34 33.74
N ASP A 338 -19.73 -3.90 34.04
CA ASP A 338 -19.35 -5.33 34.14
C ASP A 338 -19.95 -6.34 33.15
N ALA A 339 -19.20 -6.65 32.09
CA ALA A 339 -19.29 -7.92 31.38
C ALA A 339 -18.24 -8.92 31.93
N PRO A 340 -18.57 -10.19 32.18
CA PRO A 340 -17.62 -11.18 32.68
C PRO A 340 -16.50 -11.46 31.66
N PRO A 341 -15.26 -11.75 32.12
CA PRO A 341 -14.14 -12.00 31.21
C PRO A 341 -14.39 -13.26 30.39
N ALA A 342 -14.32 -13.14 29.07
CA ALA A 342 -14.31 -14.28 28.16
C ALA A 342 -13.11 -15.21 28.47
N PRO A 343 -13.26 -16.55 28.32
CA PRO A 343 -12.18 -17.48 28.58
C PRO A 343 -10.98 -17.21 27.66
N ARG A 344 -9.81 -16.96 28.26
CA ARG A 344 -8.54 -16.80 27.54
C ARG A 344 -8.17 -18.12 26.85
N MET A 345 -8.12 -18.12 25.52
CA MET A 345 -7.44 -19.21 24.80
C MET A 345 -5.92 -19.07 24.97
N PRO A 346 -5.16 -20.18 25.04
CA PRO A 346 -3.71 -20.11 25.17
C PRO A 346 -3.07 -19.38 23.99
N GLN A 347 -2.29 -18.36 24.30
CA GLN A 347 -1.39 -17.69 23.38
C GLN A 347 -0.42 -18.74 22.81
N ALA A 348 -0.50 -18.98 21.49
CA ALA A 348 0.48 -19.81 20.81
C ALA A 348 1.87 -19.21 21.07
N ALA A 349 2.77 -20.02 21.63
CA ALA A 349 4.14 -19.62 21.86
C ALA A 349 4.76 -19.24 20.51
N ALA A 350 5.24 -18.00 20.42
CA ALA A 350 6.00 -17.50 19.29
C ALA A 350 7.22 -18.41 19.08
N THR A 351 7.25 -19.09 17.94
CA THR A 351 8.47 -19.76 17.47
C THR A 351 9.34 -18.71 16.76
N ALA A 352 10.66 -18.89 16.86
CA ALA A 352 11.74 -17.96 16.52
C ALA A 352 11.64 -17.23 15.15
N PRO A 353 12.39 -16.12 14.94
CA PRO A 353 12.34 -15.32 13.71
C PRO A 353 12.83 -16.15 12.51
N VAL A 354 12.07 -16.13 11.41
CA VAL A 354 12.41 -16.76 10.13
C VAL A 354 13.48 -15.91 9.43
N PRO A 355 14.61 -16.47 8.95
CA PRO A 355 15.59 -15.75 8.12
C PRO A 355 14.96 -15.30 6.79
N ASP A 356 15.49 -14.25 6.14
CA ASP A 356 15.00 -13.70 4.86
C ASP A 356 14.38 -14.76 3.92
N GLY A 357 13.05 -14.60 3.73
CA GLY A 357 12.09 -15.68 3.61
C GLY A 357 12.32 -16.68 2.48
N LEU A 358 12.62 -17.92 2.88
CA LEU A 358 12.56 -19.09 2.01
C LEU A 358 11.16 -19.21 1.40
N ARG A 359 11.06 -19.23 0.06
CA ARG A 359 9.78 -19.24 -0.65
C ARG A 359 9.69 -20.37 -1.67
N PRO A 360 8.48 -20.88 -1.98
CA PRO A 360 8.28 -21.78 -3.10
C PRO A 360 8.56 -21.06 -4.43
N THR A 361 9.23 -21.75 -5.35
CA THR A 361 9.54 -21.22 -6.70
C THR A 361 8.77 -21.95 -7.80
N GLY A 362 8.22 -23.13 -7.50
CA GLY A 362 7.41 -23.92 -8.41
C GLY A 362 6.59 -25.00 -7.70
N MET A 363 5.89 -25.80 -8.48
CA MET A 363 5.17 -27.00 -8.03
C MET A 363 5.13 -28.03 -9.15
N SER A 364 5.39 -29.29 -8.82
CA SER A 364 5.28 -30.43 -9.73
C SER A 364 4.42 -31.52 -9.11
N VAL A 365 3.48 -32.05 -9.88
CA VAL A 365 2.67 -33.22 -9.52
C VAL A 365 2.62 -34.15 -10.73
N PRO A 366 3.59 -35.09 -10.84
CA PRO A 366 3.78 -35.87 -12.07
C PRO A 366 2.57 -36.73 -12.47
N SER A 367 1.82 -37.27 -11.50
CA SER A 367 0.68 -38.16 -11.76
C SER A 367 -0.46 -37.49 -12.54
N ILE A 368 -0.55 -36.16 -12.49
CA ILE A 368 -1.55 -35.35 -13.19
C ILE A 368 -0.92 -34.41 -14.24
N GLY A 369 0.38 -34.55 -14.50
CA GLY A 369 1.11 -33.72 -15.47
C GLY A 369 1.20 -32.23 -15.08
N LEU A 370 1.05 -31.89 -13.80
CA LEU A 370 1.15 -30.50 -13.34
C LEU A 370 2.62 -30.10 -13.21
N ALA A 371 3.02 -29.05 -13.91
CA ALA A 371 4.31 -28.39 -13.74
C ALA A 371 4.12 -26.87 -13.79
N ALA A 372 4.12 -26.24 -12.62
CA ALA A 372 3.94 -24.80 -12.47
C ALA A 372 5.24 -24.13 -12.03
N LEU A 373 5.62 -23.06 -12.73
CA LEU A 373 6.77 -22.22 -12.40
C LEU A 373 6.31 -20.82 -12.02
N ASN A 374 7.12 -20.16 -11.18
CA ASN A 374 6.86 -18.81 -10.67
C ASN A 374 5.56 -18.77 -9.86
N VAL A 375 5.60 -19.40 -8.70
CA VAL A 375 4.52 -19.33 -7.71
C VAL A 375 4.29 -17.88 -7.32
N VAL A 376 3.02 -17.48 -7.29
CA VAL A 376 2.61 -16.12 -6.91
C VAL A 376 2.21 -16.05 -5.45
N ASP A 377 2.37 -14.89 -4.83
CA ASP A 377 1.97 -14.68 -3.43
C ASP A 377 0.47 -14.47 -3.34
N LEU A 378 -0.18 -15.21 -2.45
CA LEU A 378 -1.59 -15.06 -2.08
C LEU A 378 -1.70 -14.60 -0.64
N ARG A 379 -2.75 -13.82 -0.38
CA ARG A 379 -3.12 -13.35 0.96
C ARG A 379 -4.61 -13.60 1.19
N ILE A 380 -5.08 -13.35 2.41
CA ILE A 380 -6.52 -13.30 2.68
C ILE A 380 -7.06 -11.94 2.22
N ASP A 381 -8.16 -11.94 1.50
CA ASP A 381 -8.89 -10.73 1.10
C ASP A 381 -9.72 -10.17 2.26
N TYR A 382 -10.32 -8.99 2.08
CA TYR A 382 -11.12 -8.35 3.12
C TYR A 382 -12.40 -9.09 3.53
N ARG A 383 -12.84 -10.11 2.78
CA ARG A 383 -13.98 -10.96 3.13
C ARG A 383 -13.55 -12.14 3.98
N GLY A 384 -12.26 -12.23 4.34
CA GLY A 384 -11.71 -13.40 5.01
C GLY A 384 -11.51 -14.59 4.07
N ALA A 385 -11.55 -14.39 2.75
CA ALA A 385 -11.35 -15.44 1.76
C ALA A 385 -9.92 -15.45 1.24
N LEU A 386 -9.35 -16.63 0.99
CA LEU A 386 -8.04 -16.74 0.34
C LEU A 386 -8.11 -16.20 -1.08
N GLN A 387 -7.20 -15.28 -1.42
CA GLN A 387 -7.04 -14.80 -2.79
C GLN A 387 -6.76 -15.96 -3.74
N VAL A 388 -7.21 -15.83 -4.98
CA VAL A 388 -6.88 -16.75 -6.05
C VAL A 388 -5.93 -16.09 -7.04
N PRO A 389 -5.02 -16.84 -7.68
CA PRO A 389 -4.15 -16.28 -8.72
C PRO A 389 -4.95 -15.60 -9.83
N THR A 390 -4.52 -14.42 -10.27
CA THR A 390 -5.16 -13.71 -11.38
C THR A 390 -4.92 -14.37 -12.74
N ASP A 391 -3.74 -15.00 -12.90
CA ASP A 391 -3.40 -15.85 -14.04
C ASP A 391 -3.86 -17.29 -13.76
N PHE A 392 -4.77 -17.79 -14.59
CA PHE A 392 -5.35 -19.14 -14.48
C PHE A 392 -4.31 -20.26 -14.68
N GLY A 393 -3.17 -19.97 -15.30
CA GLY A 393 -2.05 -20.90 -15.44
C GLY A 393 -1.09 -20.94 -14.25
N LYS A 394 -1.34 -20.14 -13.20
CA LYS A 394 -0.44 -20.01 -12.04
C LYS A 394 -0.99 -20.66 -10.79
N VAL A 395 -0.08 -21.25 -10.04
CA VAL A 395 -0.31 -21.65 -8.64
C VAL A 395 0.10 -20.49 -7.75
N GLY A 396 -0.71 -20.18 -6.74
CA GLY A 396 -0.34 -19.22 -5.70
C GLY A 396 -0.15 -19.88 -4.34
N TRP A 397 0.73 -19.30 -3.52
CA TRP A 397 1.03 -19.73 -2.16
C TRP A 397 0.49 -18.71 -1.17
N TYR A 398 -0.25 -19.16 -0.16
CA TYR A 398 -0.69 -18.31 0.93
C TYR A 398 0.50 -17.96 1.82
N THR A 399 0.99 -16.73 1.76
CA THR A 399 2.26 -16.33 2.38
C THR A 399 2.26 -16.36 3.91
N SER A 400 1.08 -16.39 4.55
CA SER A 400 0.96 -16.57 6.01
C SER A 400 0.81 -18.05 6.43
N SER A 401 0.85 -18.98 5.47
CA SER A 401 0.92 -20.42 5.75
C SER A 401 2.38 -20.86 5.94
N ALA A 402 2.60 -22.12 6.33
CA ALA A 402 3.96 -22.63 6.52
C ALA A 402 4.76 -22.58 5.21
N VAL A 403 6.06 -22.33 5.33
CA VAL A 403 6.99 -22.51 4.22
C VAL A 403 7.05 -24.01 3.89
N PRO A 404 7.06 -24.41 2.60
CA PRO A 404 7.17 -25.82 2.25
C PRO A 404 8.39 -26.50 2.89
N GLY A 405 8.14 -27.60 3.60
CA GLY A 405 9.11 -28.36 4.39
C GLY A 405 9.13 -28.02 5.88
N ASP A 406 8.56 -26.88 6.28
CA ASP A 406 8.51 -26.47 7.69
C ASP A 406 7.28 -27.07 8.40
N PRO A 407 7.30 -27.22 9.74
CA PRO A 407 6.13 -27.64 10.50
C PRO A 407 4.92 -26.73 10.25
N GLY A 408 3.77 -27.34 9.95
CA GLY A 408 2.53 -26.63 9.64
C GLY A 408 2.05 -26.88 8.21
N PRO A 409 0.82 -26.45 7.88
CA PRO A 409 0.29 -26.55 6.53
C PRO A 409 0.87 -25.44 5.64
N ALA A 410 1.55 -25.81 4.55
CA ALA A 410 1.79 -24.94 3.42
C ALA A 410 0.55 -24.96 2.51
N VAL A 411 -0.07 -23.82 2.27
CA VAL A 411 -1.37 -23.73 1.58
C VAL A 411 -1.21 -23.08 0.21
N PHE A 412 -1.69 -23.77 -0.83
CA PHE A 412 -1.66 -23.28 -2.21
C PHE A 412 -3.06 -23.29 -2.82
N ALA A 413 -3.34 -22.31 -3.68
CA ALA A 413 -4.60 -22.22 -4.42
C ALA A 413 -4.37 -21.98 -5.91
N GLY A 414 -5.32 -22.42 -6.73
CA GLY A 414 -5.29 -22.30 -8.18
C GLY A 414 -6.64 -22.62 -8.80
N HIS A 415 -6.85 -22.16 -10.03
CA HIS A 415 -8.12 -22.35 -10.74
C HIS A 415 -8.24 -23.78 -11.30
N VAL A 416 -9.48 -24.29 -11.30
CA VAL A 416 -9.81 -25.59 -11.92
C VAL A 416 -9.96 -25.44 -13.42
N ASP A 417 -10.64 -24.41 -13.89
CA ASP A 417 -10.83 -24.14 -15.30
C ASP A 417 -11.03 -22.64 -15.59
N THR A 418 -11.27 -22.36 -16.86
CA THR A 418 -11.65 -21.06 -17.41
C THR A 418 -12.77 -21.27 -18.41
N ARG A 419 -13.40 -20.18 -18.88
CA ARG A 419 -14.37 -20.24 -19.98
C ARG A 419 -13.82 -20.84 -21.28
N HIS A 420 -12.51 -20.96 -21.42
CA HIS A 420 -11.84 -21.40 -22.65
C HIS A 420 -11.08 -22.72 -22.50
N GLY A 421 -11.10 -23.35 -21.33
CA GLY A 421 -10.41 -24.61 -21.10
C GLY A 421 -9.86 -24.79 -19.69
N PRO A 422 -9.17 -25.92 -19.44
CA PRO A 422 -8.63 -26.26 -18.12
C PRO A 422 -7.59 -25.25 -17.64
N ALA A 423 -7.53 -25.04 -16.33
CA ALA A 423 -6.56 -24.19 -15.65
C ALA A 423 -5.51 -25.03 -14.88
N VAL A 424 -4.64 -24.38 -14.10
CA VAL A 424 -3.48 -25.05 -13.49
C VAL A 424 -3.84 -26.24 -12.58
N PHE A 425 -5.01 -26.21 -11.93
CA PHE A 425 -5.49 -27.23 -11.00
C PHE A 425 -6.63 -28.08 -11.57
N ALA A 426 -6.82 -28.08 -12.90
CA ALA A 426 -7.88 -28.82 -13.59
C ALA A 426 -7.98 -30.32 -13.29
N GLN A 427 -6.90 -30.93 -12.80
CA GLN A 427 -6.84 -32.37 -12.55
C GLN A 427 -6.54 -32.71 -11.08
N LEU A 428 -6.65 -31.76 -10.14
CA LEU A 428 -6.39 -32.04 -8.73
C LEU A 428 -7.30 -33.14 -8.16
N ASP A 429 -8.53 -33.26 -8.68
CA ASP A 429 -9.49 -34.30 -8.31
C ASP A 429 -9.06 -35.73 -8.68
N ARG A 430 -8.09 -35.88 -9.58
CA ARG A 430 -7.59 -37.18 -10.03
C ARG A 430 -6.49 -37.75 -9.15
N LEU A 431 -5.94 -36.94 -8.24
CA LEU A 431 -4.88 -37.38 -7.35
C LEU A 431 -5.33 -38.52 -6.45
N ARG A 432 -4.40 -39.41 -6.14
CA ARG A 432 -4.64 -40.56 -5.25
C ARG A 432 -3.70 -40.53 -4.05
N PRO A 433 -4.11 -41.14 -2.93
CA PRO A 433 -3.20 -41.34 -1.80
C PRO A 433 -1.89 -41.99 -2.24
N GLY A 434 -0.76 -41.40 -1.83
CA GLY A 434 0.59 -41.80 -2.22
C GLY A 434 1.19 -41.05 -3.43
N ASP A 435 0.39 -40.28 -4.18
CA ASP A 435 0.91 -39.45 -5.27
C ASP A 435 1.89 -38.40 -4.75
N LEU A 436 2.96 -38.18 -5.51
CA LEU A 436 4.04 -37.27 -5.13
C LEU A 436 3.73 -35.83 -5.53
N VAL A 437 3.88 -34.91 -4.58
CA VAL A 437 3.93 -33.47 -4.83
C VAL A 437 5.31 -32.93 -4.47
N GLU A 438 5.95 -32.24 -5.41
CA GLU A 438 7.26 -31.61 -5.21
C GLU A 438 7.13 -30.09 -5.29
N VAL A 439 7.70 -29.39 -4.30
CA VAL A 439 7.68 -27.94 -4.21
C VAL A 439 9.12 -27.42 -4.12
N PRO A 440 9.73 -27.03 -5.26
CA PRO A 440 11.02 -26.37 -5.29
C PRO A 440 11.00 -25.06 -4.49
N ARG A 441 12.13 -24.75 -3.85
CA ARG A 441 12.28 -23.57 -2.98
C ARG A 441 13.42 -22.68 -3.46
N SER A 442 13.43 -21.44 -2.97
CA SER A 442 14.44 -20.43 -3.34
C SER A 442 15.86 -20.75 -2.86
N ASP A 443 16.03 -21.68 -1.91
CA ASP A 443 17.35 -22.20 -1.48
C ASP A 443 17.90 -23.31 -2.40
N GLY A 444 17.20 -23.64 -3.48
CA GLY A 444 17.55 -24.76 -4.37
C GLY A 444 17.12 -26.13 -3.85
N GLY A 445 16.55 -26.21 -2.65
CA GLY A 445 15.93 -27.41 -2.09
C GLY A 445 14.56 -27.70 -2.70
N THR A 446 14.02 -28.88 -2.40
CA THR A 446 12.67 -29.30 -2.81
C THR A 446 11.98 -30.00 -1.67
N ALA A 447 10.85 -29.46 -1.21
CA ALA A 447 9.98 -30.14 -0.25
C ALA A 447 9.14 -31.19 -0.99
N ARG A 448 9.04 -32.39 -0.42
CA ARG A 448 8.32 -33.53 -1.01
C ARG A 448 7.20 -33.97 -0.09
N TYR A 449 6.03 -34.17 -0.67
CA TYR A 449 4.83 -34.59 0.04
C TYR A 449 4.20 -35.79 -0.66
N ALA A 450 3.61 -36.69 0.12
CA ALA A 450 2.72 -37.73 -0.38
C ALA A 450 1.28 -37.28 -0.13
N VAL A 451 0.43 -37.39 -1.15
CA VAL A 451 -1.01 -37.15 -1.00
C VAL A 451 -1.58 -38.14 0.01
N ASP A 452 -2.33 -37.63 0.99
CA ASP A 452 -3.06 -38.43 1.98
C ASP A 452 -4.50 -38.67 1.51
N SER A 453 -5.14 -37.61 1.01
CA SER A 453 -6.54 -37.65 0.55
C SER A 453 -6.88 -36.47 -0.35
N VAL A 454 -7.95 -36.65 -1.13
CA VAL A 454 -8.62 -35.59 -1.91
C VAL A 454 -10.06 -35.54 -1.43
N GLU A 455 -10.46 -34.41 -0.86
CA GLU A 455 -11.78 -34.24 -0.25
C GLU A 455 -12.54 -33.08 -0.91
N TYR A 456 -13.86 -33.19 -0.97
CA TYR A 456 -14.76 -32.17 -1.49
C TYR A 456 -15.50 -31.52 -0.32
N PHE A 457 -15.54 -30.18 -0.31
CA PHE A 457 -16.28 -29.43 0.69
C PHE A 457 -17.19 -28.39 0.02
N PRO A 458 -18.46 -28.32 0.40
CA PRO A 458 -19.33 -27.21 0.02
C PRO A 458 -18.67 -25.87 0.36
N LYS A 459 -18.83 -24.86 -0.50
CA LYS A 459 -18.20 -23.55 -0.33
C LYS A 459 -18.59 -22.84 0.98
N ASP A 460 -19.76 -23.15 1.53
CA ASP A 460 -20.28 -22.61 2.79
C ASP A 460 -19.94 -23.46 4.03
N ALA A 461 -19.33 -24.64 3.84
CA ALA A 461 -19.00 -25.59 4.90
C ALA A 461 -17.52 -26.03 4.88
N MET A 462 -16.64 -25.18 4.35
CA MET A 462 -15.21 -25.47 4.26
C MET A 462 -14.59 -25.62 5.68
N PRO A 463 -13.82 -26.70 5.96
CA PRO A 463 -13.28 -26.96 7.28
C PRO A 463 -11.99 -26.14 7.54
N SER A 464 -12.15 -24.82 7.74
CA SER A 464 -11.03 -23.88 7.89
C SER A 464 -9.98 -24.31 8.92
N ALA A 465 -10.41 -24.88 10.05
CA ALA A 465 -9.48 -25.37 11.08
C ALA A 465 -8.59 -26.53 10.61
N ARG A 466 -9.06 -27.39 9.70
CA ARG A 466 -8.24 -28.49 9.13
C ARG A 466 -7.30 -28.01 8.02
N ILE A 467 -7.70 -26.95 7.32
CA ILE A 467 -6.95 -26.39 6.19
C ILE A 467 -5.84 -25.45 6.68
N TYR A 468 -6.17 -24.54 7.59
CA TYR A 468 -5.28 -23.47 8.03
C TYR A 468 -4.77 -23.64 9.47
N GLY A 469 -5.34 -24.57 10.24
CA GLY A 469 -4.96 -24.78 11.63
C GLY A 469 -3.51 -25.28 11.77
N PRO A 470 -2.88 -25.05 12.93
CA PRO A 470 -1.50 -25.42 13.15
C PRO A 470 -1.30 -26.95 13.08
N ALA A 471 -0.15 -27.37 12.57
CA ALA A 471 0.30 -28.75 12.59
C ALA A 471 1.77 -28.79 13.05
N THR A 472 2.14 -29.83 13.80
CA THR A 472 3.51 -30.02 14.31
C THR A 472 4.42 -30.73 13.31
N THR A 473 3.88 -31.17 12.19
CA THR A 473 4.59 -31.83 11.10
C THR A 473 4.43 -31.03 9.80
N PRO A 474 5.36 -31.13 8.85
CA PRO A 474 5.22 -30.44 7.58
C PRO A 474 4.09 -31.06 6.76
N GLN A 475 3.14 -30.21 6.36
CA GLN A 475 1.94 -30.60 5.64
C GLN A 475 1.72 -29.68 4.45
N LEU A 476 0.94 -30.14 3.48
CA LEU A 476 0.57 -29.39 2.28
C LEU A 476 -0.95 -29.44 2.09
N ARG A 477 -1.50 -28.32 1.62
CA ARG A 477 -2.89 -28.17 1.20
C ARG A 477 -2.95 -27.57 -0.20
N LEU A 478 -3.63 -28.24 -1.13
CA LEU A 478 -3.90 -27.70 -2.47
C LEU A 478 -5.40 -27.46 -2.61
N LEU A 479 -5.80 -26.23 -2.93
CA LEU A 479 -7.18 -25.80 -2.99
C LEU A 479 -7.57 -25.40 -4.42
N THR A 480 -8.71 -25.90 -4.89
CA THR A 480 -9.34 -25.44 -6.13
C THR A 480 -10.86 -25.50 -6.05
N CYS A 481 -11.55 -24.91 -7.02
CA CYS A 481 -13.00 -25.06 -7.17
C CYS A 481 -13.35 -26.46 -7.70
N GLY A 482 -14.51 -27.02 -7.35
CA GLY A 482 -14.97 -28.30 -7.89
C GLY A 482 -16.41 -28.63 -7.58
N GLY A 483 -16.80 -29.89 -7.83
CA GLY A 483 -18.20 -30.32 -7.73
C GLY A 483 -19.06 -29.81 -8.89
N PRO A 484 -20.39 -29.83 -8.76
CA PRO A 484 -21.29 -29.35 -9.80
C PRO A 484 -21.10 -27.86 -10.08
N PHE A 485 -21.11 -27.49 -11.36
CA PHE A 485 -21.13 -26.09 -11.79
C PHE A 485 -22.58 -25.59 -11.78
N ASP A 486 -22.81 -24.45 -11.12
CA ASP A 486 -24.10 -23.76 -11.15
C ASP A 486 -24.04 -22.62 -12.17
N GLU A 487 -24.83 -22.76 -13.23
CA GLU A 487 -24.92 -21.78 -14.32
C GLU A 487 -25.57 -20.46 -13.90
N GLY A 488 -26.40 -20.46 -12.85
CA GLY A 488 -27.06 -19.26 -12.33
C GLY A 488 -26.11 -18.36 -11.54
N THR A 489 -25.19 -18.96 -10.76
CA THR A 489 -24.16 -18.24 -10.00
C THR A 489 -22.80 -18.19 -10.71
N LEU A 490 -22.68 -18.86 -11.87
CA LEU A 490 -21.45 -19.06 -12.63
C LEU A 490 -20.29 -19.53 -11.76
N SER A 491 -20.58 -20.46 -10.86
CA SER A 491 -19.64 -20.94 -9.86
C SER A 491 -19.83 -22.43 -9.60
N TYR A 492 -18.72 -23.10 -9.37
CA TYR A 492 -18.69 -24.40 -8.72
C TYR A 492 -19.29 -24.33 -7.31
N GLN A 493 -20.02 -25.36 -6.91
CA GLN A 493 -20.65 -25.44 -5.58
C GLN A 493 -19.67 -25.86 -4.48
N ASP A 494 -18.62 -26.60 -4.83
CA ASP A 494 -17.66 -27.14 -3.88
C ASP A 494 -16.26 -26.56 -4.10
N ASN A 495 -15.39 -26.83 -3.13
CA ASN A 495 -13.94 -26.77 -3.29
C ASN A 495 -13.36 -28.17 -3.14
N VAL A 496 -12.35 -28.47 -3.96
CA VAL A 496 -11.50 -29.65 -3.79
C VAL A 496 -10.31 -29.25 -2.94
N VAL A 497 -10.04 -30.04 -1.91
CA VAL A 497 -8.89 -29.87 -1.03
C VAL A 497 -8.08 -31.16 -1.02
N VAL A 498 -6.82 -31.05 -1.44
CA VAL A 498 -5.85 -32.13 -1.31
C VAL A 498 -5.12 -31.97 0.01
N PHE A 499 -5.13 -33.00 0.83
CA PHE A 499 -4.30 -33.09 2.03
C PHE A 499 -3.08 -33.95 1.71
N ALA A 500 -1.89 -33.47 2.07
CA ALA A 500 -0.66 -34.21 1.88
C ALA A 500 0.30 -33.97 3.05
N SER A 501 1.12 -34.98 3.33
CA SER A 501 2.09 -34.99 4.43
C SER A 501 3.50 -35.17 3.89
N ALA A 502 4.50 -34.61 4.58
CA ALA A 502 5.88 -34.72 4.13
C ALA A 502 6.34 -36.18 4.05
N ARG A 503 7.15 -36.47 3.03
CA ARG A 503 7.71 -37.78 2.72
C ARG A 503 9.13 -37.98 3.24
#